data_AF-A0AAD7FI62-F1
#
_entry.id   AF-A0AAD7FI62-F1
#
_cell.length_a   1.000
_cell.length_b   1.000
_cell.length_c   1.000
_cell.angle_alpha   90.00
_cell.angle_beta   90.00
_cell.angle_gamma   90.00
#
_symmetry.space_group_name_H-M   'P 1'
#
loop_
_entity.id
_entity.type
_entity.pdbx_description
1 polymer ?
#
loop_
_entity_poly.entity_id
_entity_poly.type
_entity_poly.pdbx_seq_one_letter_code
_entity_poly.pdbx_strand_id
1 'polypeptide(L)'
;MDLSPPPCTHLLLGNDPPPDAEISSLLAFLDKKRSQLAALDFQIDDSRSSGHVVKSLVAERDATADCIRSYAAILSPVRRMPNELLAEIFSWTSFTRRVRTASWYTHFRDVYSPPWILGHICRSWRVVALGTPFLWRTIHISCPYRHESPALHIYPLSFLECQLLRSANLTLDVSVEWREENEGPPATVLLSKILAESHRWRKFFFELHFPATNVAIYDLIQSIRNRIPALENFEFIDRAGAYHWHSIKGAFSFLSDAPSLRRVVLTDLALSVGSAPLDVPWAQITHYHGKHPCPRQLDILSAAHNLVECRLTFFDLLDHPAPDDSKGGIHLPQLRRLVTSRSRVLHYLTASSLQFLQVQFDPDSTPFHTTFPVLLEEFVVDHMPDLARNGPSHRSPPSPPRSRVLRC
;
A
#
# COMPACT_ATOMS: atom_id res chain seq x y z
N MET A 1 53.75 4.27 -30.51
CA MET A 1 52.38 4.26 -29.97
C MET A 1 52.30 3.15 -28.96
N ASP A 2 51.51 3.33 -27.90
CA ASP A 2 51.36 2.33 -26.84
C ASP A 2 50.35 1.27 -27.28
N LEU A 3 50.85 0.09 -27.66
CA LEU A 3 50.08 -0.98 -28.34
C LEU A 3 49.47 -2.00 -27.37
N SER A 4 49.54 -1.78 -26.06
CA SER A 4 48.83 -2.62 -25.09
C SER A 4 47.32 -2.59 -25.36
N PRO A 5 46.62 -3.74 -25.46
CA PRO A 5 45.17 -3.75 -25.50
C PRO A 5 44.61 -3.12 -24.21
N PRO A 6 43.46 -2.42 -24.26
CA PRO A 6 42.87 -1.86 -23.04
C PRO A 6 42.57 -2.95 -21.99
N PRO A 7 42.80 -2.68 -20.69
CA PRO A 7 42.51 -3.64 -19.62
C PRO A 7 41.01 -3.90 -19.51
N CYS A 8 40.60 -4.99 -18.85
CA CYS A 8 39.20 -5.26 -18.50
C CYS A 8 38.17 -5.26 -19.66
N THR A 9 38.60 -5.33 -20.93
CA THR A 9 37.70 -5.25 -22.11
C THR A 9 36.55 -6.26 -22.08
N HIS A 10 36.80 -7.45 -21.53
CA HIS A 10 35.79 -8.49 -21.36
C HIS A 10 34.63 -8.10 -20.40
N LEU A 11 34.84 -7.13 -19.50
CA LEU A 11 33.84 -6.66 -18.52
C LEU A 11 32.96 -5.51 -19.04
N LEU A 12 33.25 -4.97 -20.23
CA LEU A 12 32.41 -3.95 -20.90
C LEU A 12 31.05 -4.51 -21.33
N LEU A 13 31.00 -5.80 -21.69
CA LEU A 13 29.80 -6.48 -22.17
C LEU A 13 29.00 -7.18 -21.05
N GLY A 14 29.54 -7.20 -19.82
CA GLY A 14 28.99 -7.89 -18.67
C GLY A 14 28.71 -6.97 -17.49
N ASN A 15 28.27 -7.55 -16.38
CA ASN A 15 28.11 -6.88 -15.08
C ASN A 15 28.87 -7.59 -13.95
N ASP A 16 29.78 -8.49 -14.31
CA ASP A 16 30.65 -9.19 -13.38
C ASP A 16 31.68 -8.23 -12.75
N PRO A 17 32.12 -8.49 -11.50
CA PRO A 17 33.10 -7.65 -10.81
C PRO A 17 34.48 -7.69 -11.50
N PRO A 18 35.24 -6.58 -11.51
CA PRO A 18 36.65 -6.61 -11.88
C PRO A 18 37.45 -7.43 -10.87
N PRO A 19 38.34 -8.34 -11.31
CA PRO A 19 39.29 -9.01 -10.42
C PRO A 19 40.19 -7.97 -9.73
N ASP A 20 40.50 -8.14 -8.45
CA ASP A 20 41.28 -7.15 -7.67
C ASP A 20 42.65 -6.83 -8.29
N ALA A 21 43.27 -7.83 -8.95
CA ALA A 21 44.52 -7.67 -9.69
C ALA A 21 44.40 -6.74 -10.92
N GLU A 22 43.21 -6.66 -11.55
CA GLU A 22 42.97 -5.78 -12.69
C GLU A 22 42.55 -4.36 -12.28
N ILE A 23 42.02 -4.16 -11.07
CA ILE A 23 41.52 -2.85 -10.59
C ILE A 23 42.60 -1.75 -10.68
N SER A 24 43.84 -2.07 -10.31
CA SER A 24 44.95 -1.10 -10.36
C SER A 24 45.28 -0.65 -11.79
N SER A 25 45.28 -1.60 -12.74
CA SER A 25 45.51 -1.33 -14.16
C SER A 25 44.35 -0.54 -14.79
N LEU A 26 43.11 -0.84 -14.38
CA LEU A 26 41.91 -0.13 -14.82
C LEU A 26 41.87 1.32 -14.30
N LEU A 27 42.27 1.56 -13.05
CA LEU A 27 42.42 2.91 -12.49
C LEU A 27 43.48 3.71 -13.26
N ALA A 28 44.68 3.16 -13.47
CA ALA A 28 45.74 3.81 -14.24
C ALA A 28 45.33 4.13 -15.69
N PHE A 29 44.56 3.24 -16.34
CA PHE A 29 44.00 3.48 -17.66
C PHE A 29 42.96 4.62 -17.65
N LEU A 30 42.07 4.65 -16.64
CA LEU A 30 41.08 5.72 -16.47
C LEU A 30 41.73 7.07 -16.23
N ASP A 31 42.80 7.14 -15.43
CA ASP A 31 43.51 8.40 -15.15
C ASP A 31 44.27 8.91 -16.39
N LYS A 32 44.94 8.02 -17.14
CA LYS A 32 45.51 8.33 -18.46
C LYS A 32 44.45 8.87 -19.44
N LYS A 33 43.24 8.31 -19.41
CA LYS A 33 42.11 8.80 -20.24
C LYS A 33 41.53 10.12 -19.76
N ARG A 34 41.42 10.35 -18.45
CA ARG A 34 41.03 11.65 -17.86
C ARG A 34 42.03 12.76 -18.24
N SER A 35 43.33 12.46 -18.23
CA SER A 35 44.36 13.39 -18.71
C SER A 35 44.23 13.68 -20.21
N GLN A 36 43.92 12.68 -21.05
CA GLN A 36 43.62 12.91 -22.47
C GLN A 36 42.38 13.80 -22.65
N LEU A 37 41.31 13.57 -21.88
CA LEU A 37 40.09 14.38 -21.95
C LEU A 37 40.38 15.86 -21.63
N ALA A 38 41.04 16.14 -20.51
CA ALA A 38 41.39 17.51 -20.12
C ALA A 38 42.32 18.21 -21.13
N ALA A 39 43.23 17.45 -21.77
CA ALA A 39 44.07 17.98 -22.84
C ALA A 39 43.30 18.25 -24.15
N LEU A 40 42.23 17.50 -24.44
CA LEU A 40 41.34 17.75 -25.57
C LEU A 40 40.43 18.96 -25.31
N ASP A 41 39.87 19.09 -24.10
CA ASP A 41 39.07 20.25 -23.70
C ASP A 41 39.88 21.55 -23.80
N PHE A 42 41.13 21.56 -23.30
CA PHE A 42 42.03 22.71 -23.45
C PHE A 42 42.35 23.05 -24.92
N GLN A 43 42.53 22.04 -25.78
CA GLN A 43 42.74 22.26 -27.22
C GLN A 43 41.49 22.78 -27.94
N ILE A 44 40.28 22.43 -27.47
CA ILE A 44 39.02 22.97 -27.99
C ILE A 44 38.89 24.45 -27.64
N ASP A 45 39.20 24.83 -26.39
CA ASP A 45 39.12 26.21 -25.92
C ASP A 45 40.15 27.15 -26.60
N ASP A 46 41.36 26.67 -26.90
CA ASP A 46 42.40 27.47 -27.60
C ASP A 46 42.25 27.48 -29.14
N SER A 47 41.39 26.63 -29.72
CA SER A 47 41.23 26.48 -31.19
C SER A 47 40.44 27.62 -31.86
N ARG A 48 41.04 28.80 -31.92
CA ARG A 48 40.37 30.09 -32.24
C ARG A 48 39.63 30.23 -33.58
N SER A 49 39.89 29.46 -34.64
CA SER A 49 39.38 29.82 -35.99
C SER A 49 39.14 28.70 -37.03
N SER A 50 39.25 27.40 -36.70
CA SER A 50 39.04 26.32 -37.69
C SER A 50 37.95 25.33 -37.28
N GLY A 51 36.73 25.55 -37.77
CA GLY A 51 35.55 24.73 -37.43
C GLY A 51 35.70 23.23 -37.76
N HIS A 52 36.48 22.86 -38.78
CA HIS A 52 36.80 21.46 -39.06
C HIS A 52 37.70 20.82 -38.00
N VAL A 53 38.69 21.57 -37.47
CA VAL A 53 39.60 21.10 -36.41
C VAL A 53 38.83 20.95 -35.10
N VAL A 54 38.07 21.99 -34.70
CA VAL A 54 37.21 21.95 -33.51
C VAL A 54 36.23 20.78 -33.56
N LYS A 55 35.58 20.55 -34.71
CA LYS A 55 34.66 19.41 -34.90
C LYS A 55 35.36 18.05 -34.75
N SER A 56 36.63 17.94 -35.16
CA SER A 56 37.42 16.71 -34.96
C SER A 56 37.80 16.51 -33.50
N LEU A 57 38.25 17.57 -32.81
CA LEU A 57 38.61 17.53 -31.39
C LEU A 57 37.40 17.20 -30.50
N VAL A 58 36.23 17.78 -30.77
CA VAL A 58 34.98 17.47 -30.05
C VAL A 58 34.60 15.99 -30.23
N ALA A 59 34.75 15.43 -31.43
CA ALA A 59 34.49 14.01 -31.68
C ALA A 59 35.47 13.08 -30.92
N GLU A 60 36.75 13.44 -30.82
CA GLU A 60 37.72 12.68 -30.01
C GLU A 60 37.45 12.83 -28.50
N ARG A 61 37.05 14.03 -28.06
CA ARG A 61 36.61 14.29 -26.68
C ARG A 61 35.43 13.40 -26.32
N ASP A 62 34.40 13.37 -27.14
CA ASP A 62 33.18 12.59 -26.88
C ASP A 62 33.48 11.08 -26.84
N ALA A 63 34.28 10.57 -27.79
CA ALA A 63 34.75 9.19 -27.76
C ALA A 63 35.61 8.88 -26.52
N THR A 64 36.40 9.84 -26.03
CA THR A 64 37.20 9.71 -24.80
C THR A 64 36.33 9.76 -23.54
N ALA A 65 35.32 10.63 -23.51
CA ALA A 65 34.35 10.73 -22.42
C ALA A 65 33.50 9.46 -22.30
N ASP A 66 33.03 8.90 -23.42
CA ASP A 66 32.30 7.64 -23.44
C ASP A 66 33.18 6.45 -23.08
N CYS A 67 34.45 6.44 -23.49
CA CYS A 67 35.43 5.49 -23.00
C CYS A 67 35.56 5.55 -21.46
N ILE A 68 35.76 6.73 -20.88
CA ILE A 68 35.83 6.93 -19.42
C ILE A 68 34.52 6.47 -18.74
N ARG A 69 33.35 6.82 -19.31
CA ARG A 69 32.02 6.44 -18.81
C ARG A 69 31.88 4.91 -18.72
N SER A 70 32.24 4.20 -19.80
CA SER A 70 32.14 2.73 -19.87
C SER A 70 33.12 2.02 -18.94
N TYR A 71 34.37 2.48 -18.85
CA TYR A 71 35.37 1.87 -17.96
C TYR A 71 35.13 2.20 -16.47
N ALA A 72 34.62 3.39 -16.16
CA ALA A 72 34.22 3.74 -14.79
C ALA A 72 33.03 2.88 -14.31
N ALA A 73 32.12 2.48 -15.21
CA ALA A 73 31.00 1.59 -14.89
C ALA A 73 31.46 0.18 -14.46
N ILE A 74 32.64 -0.28 -14.86
CA ILE A 74 33.24 -1.56 -14.39
C ILE A 74 33.64 -1.45 -12.90
N LEU A 75 34.13 -0.30 -12.45
CA LEU A 75 34.49 -0.08 -11.04
C LEU A 75 33.29 0.15 -10.11
N SER A 76 32.09 0.32 -10.68
CA SER A 76 30.84 0.64 -9.96
C SER A 76 30.62 -0.27 -8.75
N PRO A 77 30.36 0.28 -7.54
CA PRO A 77 30.19 -0.51 -6.32
C PRO A 77 29.16 -1.64 -6.44
N VAL A 78 28.13 -1.44 -7.25
CA VAL A 78 27.03 -2.41 -7.47
C VAL A 78 27.49 -3.74 -8.07
N ARG A 79 28.62 -3.78 -8.80
CA ARG A 79 29.20 -5.02 -9.34
C ARG A 79 29.95 -5.84 -8.29
N ARG A 80 30.42 -5.19 -7.22
CA ARG A 80 31.20 -5.78 -6.12
C ARG A 80 30.40 -5.84 -4.80
N MET A 81 29.10 -5.57 -4.85
CA MET A 81 28.23 -5.56 -3.69
C MET A 81 27.90 -6.99 -3.25
N PRO A 82 28.02 -7.35 -1.96
CA PRO A 82 27.59 -8.64 -1.43
C PRO A 82 26.11 -8.94 -1.75
N ASN A 83 25.81 -10.21 -1.97
CA ASN A 83 24.46 -10.67 -2.34
C ASN A 83 23.42 -10.33 -1.24
N GLU A 84 23.87 -10.28 0.00
CA GLU A 84 23.10 -9.96 1.20
C GLU A 84 22.64 -8.49 1.18
N LEU A 85 23.53 -7.57 0.79
CA LEU A 85 23.20 -6.15 0.67
C LEU A 85 22.35 -5.87 -0.57
N LEU A 86 22.58 -6.59 -1.68
CA LEU A 86 21.67 -6.56 -2.83
C LEU A 86 20.27 -7.06 -2.45
N ALA A 87 20.17 -8.18 -1.71
CA ALA A 87 18.90 -8.71 -1.20
C ALA A 87 18.19 -7.75 -0.24
N GLU A 88 18.93 -7.06 0.63
CA GLU A 88 18.38 -6.01 1.49
C GLU A 88 17.82 -4.84 0.67
N ILE A 89 18.60 -4.28 -0.26
CA ILE A 89 18.15 -3.21 -1.18
C ILE A 89 16.91 -3.65 -1.97
N PHE A 90 16.89 -4.88 -2.47
CA PHE A 90 15.75 -5.44 -3.18
C PHE A 90 14.51 -5.53 -2.27
N SER A 91 14.67 -5.83 -0.98
CA SER A 91 13.55 -5.93 -0.03
C SER A 91 12.77 -4.63 0.12
N TRP A 92 13.45 -3.48 0.04
CA TRP A 92 12.82 -2.16 0.07
C TRP A 92 11.91 -1.92 -1.14
N THR A 93 12.22 -2.50 -2.30
CA THR A 93 11.38 -2.40 -3.50
C THR A 93 10.01 -3.10 -3.33
N SER A 94 9.94 -4.12 -2.47
CA SER A 94 8.69 -4.82 -2.11
C SER A 94 7.80 -4.04 -1.13
N PHE A 95 8.27 -2.94 -0.53
CA PHE A 95 7.50 -2.11 0.40
C PHE A 95 6.85 -0.87 -0.25
N THR A 96 7.21 -0.54 -1.49
CA THR A 96 7.07 0.83 -2.05
C THR A 96 5.64 1.34 -2.28
N ARG A 97 4.59 0.51 -2.15
CA ARG A 97 3.19 0.95 -2.33
C ARG A 97 2.27 0.43 -1.24
N ARG A 98 1.82 1.33 -0.36
CA ARG A 98 0.51 1.18 0.30
C ARG A 98 -0.56 1.28 -0.79
N VAL A 99 -1.29 0.21 -1.04
CA VAL A 99 -2.28 0.08 -2.13
C VAL A 99 -3.52 0.92 -1.82
N ARG A 100 -3.46 2.24 -2.03
CA ARG A 100 -4.61 3.16 -1.82
C ARG A 100 -4.76 4.31 -2.82
N THR A 101 -3.77 4.63 -3.67
CA THR A 101 -3.76 5.92 -4.42
C THR A 101 -3.30 5.88 -5.88
N ALA A 102 -2.99 4.74 -6.48
CA ALA A 102 -3.04 4.62 -7.95
C ALA A 102 -3.18 3.16 -8.41
N SER A 103 -3.98 2.94 -9.46
CA SER A 103 -4.54 1.66 -9.89
C SER A 103 -3.97 1.15 -11.22
N TRP A 104 -2.64 1.17 -11.42
CA TRP A 104 -2.03 0.57 -12.64
C TRP A 104 -0.60 -0.06 -12.51
N TYR A 105 0.25 0.23 -11.50
CA TYR A 105 1.69 -0.21 -11.47
C TYR A 105 1.96 -1.56 -10.77
N THR A 106 0.92 -2.34 -10.45
CA THR A 106 1.07 -3.58 -9.67
C THR A 106 0.02 -4.63 -10.05
N HIS A 107 -0.07 -5.03 -11.32
CA HIS A 107 -0.66 -6.34 -11.63
C HIS A 107 0.41 -7.42 -11.39
N PHE A 108 0.05 -8.60 -10.87
CA PHE A 108 0.95 -9.78 -10.83
C PHE A 108 1.60 -10.13 -12.17
N ARG A 109 1.02 -9.67 -13.29
CA ARG A 109 1.51 -9.83 -14.66
C ARG A 109 2.61 -8.84 -15.07
N ASP A 110 2.87 -7.81 -14.26
CA ASP A 110 3.85 -6.76 -14.59
C ASP A 110 5.29 -7.23 -14.30
N VAL A 111 5.93 -7.78 -15.34
CA VAL A 111 7.35 -8.17 -15.33
C VAL A 111 8.32 -6.99 -15.16
N TYR A 112 7.85 -5.75 -15.30
CA TYR A 112 8.60 -4.53 -15.04
C TYR A 112 8.41 -4.01 -13.60
N SER A 113 7.56 -4.66 -12.80
CA SER A 113 7.46 -4.43 -11.35
C SER A 113 8.40 -5.36 -10.56
N PRO A 114 8.81 -4.98 -9.33
CA PRO A 114 9.47 -5.91 -8.42
C PRO A 114 8.50 -7.01 -7.93
N PRO A 115 8.96 -8.26 -7.74
CA PRO A 115 10.35 -8.72 -7.80
C PRO A 115 10.86 -9.02 -9.22
N TRP A 116 9.99 -9.10 -10.22
CA TRP A 116 10.32 -9.59 -11.56
C TRP A 116 11.43 -8.78 -12.26
N ILE A 117 11.34 -7.45 -12.27
CA ILE A 117 12.31 -6.58 -12.95
C ILE A 117 13.75 -6.75 -12.45
N LEU A 118 13.93 -7.08 -11.17
CA LEU A 118 15.24 -7.38 -10.57
C LEU A 118 15.88 -8.59 -11.26
N GLY A 119 15.06 -9.58 -11.64
CA GLY A 119 15.44 -10.73 -12.45
C GLY A 119 15.77 -10.41 -13.91
N HIS A 120 15.42 -9.22 -14.42
CA HIS A 120 15.71 -8.82 -15.80
C HIS A 120 16.99 -7.99 -15.96
N ILE A 121 17.48 -7.34 -14.89
CA ILE A 121 18.60 -6.39 -14.95
C ILE A 121 19.96 -7.04 -15.28
N CYS A 122 20.39 -8.08 -14.56
CA CYS A 122 21.62 -8.81 -14.89
C CYS A 122 21.64 -10.25 -14.31
N ARG A 123 22.66 -11.04 -14.67
CA ARG A 123 22.80 -12.43 -14.19
C ARG A 123 22.93 -12.52 -12.67
N SER A 124 23.77 -11.69 -12.06
CA SER A 124 23.96 -11.64 -10.59
C SER A 124 22.65 -11.27 -9.88
N TRP A 125 22.03 -10.17 -10.29
CA TRP A 125 20.75 -9.71 -9.73
C TRP A 125 19.63 -10.75 -9.87
N ARG A 126 19.60 -11.52 -10.98
CA ARG A 126 18.69 -12.64 -11.17
C ARG A 126 18.92 -13.78 -10.17
N VAL A 127 20.17 -14.12 -9.85
CA VAL A 127 20.49 -15.13 -8.82
C VAL A 127 20.03 -14.65 -7.44
N VAL A 128 20.36 -13.40 -7.07
CA VAL A 128 19.94 -12.81 -5.79
C VAL A 128 18.40 -12.74 -5.69
N ALA A 129 17.72 -12.24 -6.71
CA ALA A 129 16.27 -12.10 -6.72
C ALA A 129 15.54 -13.46 -6.62
N LEU A 130 15.92 -14.44 -7.44
CA LEU A 130 15.33 -15.79 -7.41
C LEU A 130 15.73 -16.59 -6.15
N GLY A 131 16.80 -16.20 -5.46
CA GLY A 131 17.32 -16.82 -4.25
C GLY A 131 16.90 -16.15 -2.94
N THR A 132 16.11 -15.06 -2.97
CA THR A 132 15.68 -14.31 -1.77
C THR A 132 14.17 -14.44 -1.55
N PRO A 133 13.67 -15.41 -0.74
CA PRO A 133 12.24 -15.68 -0.60
C PRO A 133 11.39 -14.50 -0.13
N PHE A 134 11.98 -13.58 0.64
CA PHE A 134 11.30 -12.38 1.16
C PHE A 134 10.68 -11.51 0.06
N LEU A 135 11.31 -11.45 -1.12
CA LEU A 135 10.85 -10.64 -2.25
C LEU A 135 9.54 -11.17 -2.88
N TRP A 136 9.23 -12.44 -2.63
CA TRP A 136 8.12 -13.18 -3.26
C TRP A 136 6.91 -13.35 -2.35
N ARG A 137 7.01 -12.97 -1.07
CA ARG A 137 5.94 -13.13 -0.08
C ARG A 137 4.76 -12.17 -0.25
N THR A 138 4.95 -11.09 -1.00
CA THR A 138 3.91 -10.09 -1.29
C THR A 138 3.23 -10.46 -2.60
N ILE A 139 1.93 -10.76 -2.55
CA ILE A 139 1.14 -11.21 -3.70
C ILE A 139 0.00 -10.22 -3.90
N HIS A 140 0.01 -9.49 -5.01
CA HIS A 140 -1.10 -8.62 -5.42
C HIS A 140 -1.74 -9.17 -6.69
N ILE A 141 -3.04 -9.40 -6.65
CA ILE A 141 -3.84 -9.91 -7.75
C ILE A 141 -4.97 -8.93 -8.02
N SER A 142 -5.02 -8.40 -9.24
CA SER A 142 -6.23 -7.73 -9.77
C SER A 142 -6.82 -8.62 -10.85
N CYS A 143 -8.08 -8.98 -10.69
CA CYS A 143 -8.89 -9.39 -11.82
C CYS A 143 -9.13 -8.15 -12.71
N PRO A 144 -9.16 -8.30 -14.05
CA PRO A 144 -9.54 -7.23 -14.98
C PRO A 144 -11.06 -6.95 -14.95
N TYR A 145 -11.47 -5.74 -15.37
CA TYR A 145 -12.88 -5.48 -15.67
C TYR A 145 -13.34 -6.24 -16.94
N ARG A 146 -14.59 -6.70 -16.98
CA ARG A 146 -15.17 -7.42 -18.14
C ARG A 146 -14.96 -6.72 -19.49
N HIS A 147 -14.99 -5.38 -19.51
CA HIS A 147 -14.82 -4.55 -20.71
C HIS A 147 -13.35 -4.35 -21.15
N GLU A 148 -12.38 -4.83 -20.38
CA GLU A 148 -10.96 -4.84 -20.78
C GLU A 148 -10.69 -5.88 -21.88
N SER A 149 -9.54 -5.72 -22.54
CA SER A 149 -9.13 -6.58 -23.66
C SER A 149 -9.11 -8.08 -23.27
N PRO A 150 -9.57 -9.01 -24.13
CA PRO A 150 -9.46 -10.45 -23.91
C PRO A 150 -8.05 -10.97 -23.57
N ALA A 151 -6.99 -10.25 -23.92
CA ALA A 151 -5.62 -10.58 -23.54
C ALA A 151 -5.33 -10.36 -22.03
N LEU A 152 -6.14 -9.55 -21.34
CA LEU A 152 -6.06 -9.27 -19.90
C LEU A 152 -6.80 -10.34 -19.08
N HIS A 153 -7.89 -10.90 -19.61
CA HIS A 153 -8.66 -12.04 -19.07
C HIS A 153 -7.88 -13.37 -19.02
N ILE A 154 -6.65 -13.40 -19.52
CA ILE A 154 -5.71 -14.52 -19.30
C ILE A 154 -5.11 -14.38 -17.90
N TYR A 155 -5.41 -15.33 -17.02
CA TYR A 155 -4.83 -15.43 -15.69
C TYR A 155 -3.59 -16.35 -15.71
N PRO A 156 -2.33 -15.84 -15.73
CA PRO A 156 -1.15 -16.68 -15.70
C PRO A 156 -0.91 -17.26 -14.30
N LEU A 157 -1.57 -18.39 -14.02
CA LEU A 157 -1.42 -19.15 -12.78
C LEU A 157 0.05 -19.49 -12.48
N SER A 158 0.87 -19.68 -13.52
CA SER A 158 2.32 -19.91 -13.43
C SER A 158 3.09 -18.78 -12.73
N PHE A 159 2.61 -17.53 -12.77
CA PHE A 159 3.21 -16.42 -12.04
C PHE A 159 2.91 -16.55 -10.54
N LEU A 160 1.66 -16.83 -10.17
CA LEU A 160 1.28 -17.10 -8.77
C LEU A 160 2.02 -18.31 -8.22
N GLU A 161 2.06 -19.42 -8.97
CA GLU A 161 2.76 -20.65 -8.58
C GLU A 161 4.27 -20.41 -8.40
N CYS A 162 4.88 -19.59 -9.26
CA CYS A 162 6.27 -19.16 -9.09
C CYS A 162 6.46 -18.28 -7.84
N GLN A 163 5.58 -17.30 -7.57
CA GLN A 163 5.65 -16.50 -6.34
C GLN A 163 5.51 -17.37 -5.08
N LEU A 164 4.52 -18.27 -5.06
CA LEU A 164 4.29 -19.19 -3.95
C LEU A 164 5.50 -20.10 -3.71
N LEU A 165 6.01 -20.76 -4.75
CA LEU A 165 7.22 -21.59 -4.68
C LEU A 165 8.44 -20.81 -4.17
N ARG A 166 8.66 -19.59 -4.70
CA ARG A 166 9.81 -18.75 -4.34
C ARG A 166 9.71 -18.15 -2.95
N SER A 167 8.50 -17.90 -2.44
CA SER A 167 8.24 -17.44 -1.08
C SER A 167 8.54 -18.49 0.00
N ALA A 168 8.81 -19.75 -0.40
CA ALA A 168 9.09 -20.87 0.48
C ALA A 168 8.03 -21.01 1.57
N ASN A 169 8.42 -21.10 2.85
CA ASN A 169 7.50 -21.19 3.99
C ASN A 169 7.25 -19.84 4.69
N LEU A 170 7.63 -18.70 4.08
CA LEU A 170 7.41 -17.39 4.69
C LEU A 170 5.92 -17.05 4.80
N THR A 171 5.58 -16.23 5.78
CA THR A 171 4.25 -15.64 5.88
C THR A 171 3.96 -14.69 4.73
N LEU A 172 2.76 -14.76 4.16
CA LEU A 172 2.35 -14.01 2.99
C LEU A 172 1.63 -12.70 3.35
N ASP A 173 1.88 -11.66 2.54
CA ASP A 173 1.13 -10.41 2.52
C ASP A 173 0.31 -10.40 1.21
N VAL A 174 -0.99 -10.70 1.29
CA VAL A 174 -1.86 -10.95 0.12
C VAL A 174 -2.84 -9.80 -0.09
N SER A 175 -3.04 -9.41 -1.35
CA SER A 175 -3.97 -8.36 -1.80
C SER A 175 -4.75 -8.82 -3.03
N VAL A 176 -6.07 -8.72 -3.00
CA VAL A 176 -6.97 -9.10 -4.11
C VAL A 176 -7.91 -7.95 -4.46
N GLU A 177 -7.88 -7.50 -5.72
CA GLU A 177 -8.81 -6.53 -6.31
C GLU A 177 -9.73 -7.29 -7.29
N TRP A 178 -10.97 -7.58 -6.86
CA TRP A 178 -11.92 -8.40 -7.62
C TRP A 178 -12.86 -7.54 -8.48
N ARG A 179 -12.57 -7.49 -9.79
CA ARG A 179 -13.27 -6.67 -10.80
C ARG A 179 -13.98 -7.46 -11.90
N GLU A 180 -14.04 -8.78 -11.80
CA GLU A 180 -14.76 -9.59 -12.78
C GLU A 180 -16.24 -9.74 -12.36
N GLU A 181 -17.15 -9.32 -13.25
CA GLU A 181 -18.61 -9.44 -13.09
C GLU A 181 -19.09 -10.90 -13.25
N ASN A 182 -18.38 -11.70 -14.03
CA ASN A 182 -18.69 -13.11 -14.25
C ASN A 182 -17.68 -13.97 -13.49
N GLU A 183 -18.16 -14.91 -12.67
CA GLU A 183 -17.29 -15.84 -11.94
C GLU A 183 -16.82 -16.99 -12.84
N GLY A 184 -16.04 -16.66 -13.88
CA GLY A 184 -15.46 -17.63 -14.79
C GLY A 184 -14.57 -18.64 -14.03
N PRO A 185 -14.51 -19.92 -14.46
CA PRO A 185 -13.62 -20.92 -13.87
C PRO A 185 -12.16 -20.48 -13.65
N PRO A 186 -11.52 -19.67 -14.54
CA PRO A 186 -10.16 -19.18 -14.30
C PRO A 186 -10.00 -18.34 -13.03
N ALA A 187 -10.97 -17.48 -12.72
CA ALA A 187 -10.89 -16.57 -11.57
C ALA A 187 -11.14 -17.30 -10.24
N THR A 188 -12.07 -18.27 -10.22
CA THR A 188 -12.33 -19.10 -9.03
C THR A 188 -11.22 -20.13 -8.78
N VAL A 189 -10.57 -20.64 -9.84
CA VAL A 189 -9.33 -21.44 -9.73
C VAL A 189 -8.16 -20.60 -9.21
N LEU A 190 -8.03 -19.34 -9.63
CA LEU A 190 -7.04 -18.42 -9.07
C LEU A 190 -7.31 -18.17 -7.57
N LEU A 191 -8.55 -17.82 -7.21
CA LEU A 191 -8.94 -17.53 -5.82
C LEU A 191 -8.71 -18.72 -4.89
N SER A 192 -9.14 -19.92 -5.29
CA SER A 192 -8.96 -21.15 -4.49
C SER A 192 -7.48 -21.53 -4.26
N LYS A 193 -6.59 -21.28 -5.24
CA LYS A 193 -5.13 -21.46 -5.05
C LYS A 193 -4.56 -20.51 -3.98
N ILE A 194 -5.05 -19.28 -3.88
CA ILE A 194 -4.60 -18.31 -2.86
C ILE A 194 -5.18 -18.69 -1.49
N LEU A 195 -6.44 -19.12 -1.44
CA LEU A 195 -7.14 -19.54 -0.21
C LEU A 195 -6.53 -20.81 0.41
N ALA A 196 -5.94 -21.71 -0.38
CA ALA A 196 -5.18 -22.86 0.14
C ALA A 196 -3.97 -22.42 0.99
N GLU A 197 -3.34 -21.31 0.64
CA GLU A 197 -2.17 -20.73 1.32
C GLU A 197 -2.53 -19.85 2.52
N SER A 198 -3.83 -19.80 2.90
CA SER A 198 -4.36 -19.07 4.06
C SER A 198 -3.58 -19.31 5.35
N HIS A 199 -3.10 -20.53 5.55
CA HIS A 199 -2.32 -20.95 6.72
C HIS A 199 -1.04 -20.13 6.94
N ARG A 200 -0.56 -19.44 5.89
CA ARG A 200 0.62 -18.55 5.91
C ARG A 200 0.26 -17.06 5.87
N TRP A 201 -1.00 -16.69 5.69
CA TRP A 201 -1.37 -15.27 5.55
C TRP A 201 -1.12 -14.50 6.84
N ARG A 202 -0.43 -13.38 6.71
CA ARG A 202 -0.16 -12.42 7.79
C ARG A 202 -0.84 -11.08 7.53
N LYS A 203 -1.00 -10.72 6.25
CA LYS A 203 -1.96 -9.70 5.82
C LYS A 203 -2.85 -10.26 4.73
N PHE A 204 -4.13 -9.93 4.78
CA PHE A 204 -5.07 -10.15 3.69
C PHE A 204 -5.88 -8.88 3.45
N PHE A 205 -5.85 -8.40 2.20
CA PHE A 205 -6.65 -7.31 1.68
C PHE A 205 -7.55 -7.85 0.56
N PHE A 206 -8.84 -7.55 0.60
CA PHE A 206 -9.80 -7.93 -0.44
C PHE A 206 -10.73 -6.75 -0.77
N GLU A 207 -10.69 -6.28 -2.02
CA GLU A 207 -11.52 -5.20 -2.54
C GLU A 207 -12.44 -5.72 -3.64
N LEU A 208 -13.74 -5.72 -3.38
CA LEU A 208 -14.78 -6.21 -4.28
C LEU A 208 -15.39 -5.05 -5.07
N HIS A 209 -15.41 -5.13 -6.40
CA HIS A 209 -15.92 -4.04 -7.27
C HIS A 209 -17.32 -4.27 -7.87
N PHE A 210 -17.89 -5.47 -7.72
CA PHE A 210 -19.22 -5.81 -8.24
C PHE A 210 -20.05 -6.46 -7.15
N PRO A 211 -21.39 -6.28 -7.15
CA PRO A 211 -22.25 -7.00 -6.24
C PRO A 211 -22.04 -8.50 -6.41
N ALA A 212 -21.47 -9.15 -5.40
CA ALA A 212 -21.39 -10.60 -5.34
C ALA A 212 -22.80 -11.16 -5.11
N THR A 213 -23.55 -11.22 -6.21
CA THR A 213 -24.89 -11.82 -6.31
C THR A 213 -24.84 -13.33 -6.13
N ASN A 214 -23.66 -13.94 -6.29
CA ASN A 214 -23.39 -15.33 -5.96
C ASN A 214 -22.83 -15.46 -4.54
N VAL A 215 -23.29 -16.49 -3.82
CA VAL A 215 -22.80 -16.86 -2.49
C VAL A 215 -21.37 -17.43 -2.58
N ALA A 216 -20.97 -17.94 -3.75
CA ALA A 216 -19.72 -18.66 -3.96
C ALA A 216 -18.44 -17.93 -3.52
N ILE A 217 -18.30 -16.62 -3.76
CA ILE A 217 -17.13 -15.86 -3.26
C ILE A 217 -17.10 -15.85 -1.72
N TYR A 218 -18.26 -15.69 -1.07
CA TYR A 218 -18.35 -15.71 0.39
C TYR A 218 -18.15 -17.11 0.97
N ASP A 219 -18.63 -18.17 0.31
CA ASP A 219 -18.37 -19.57 0.69
C ASP A 219 -16.89 -19.94 0.52
N LEU A 220 -16.26 -19.50 -0.57
CA LEU A 220 -14.81 -19.62 -0.77
C LEU A 220 -14.04 -18.91 0.34
N ILE A 221 -14.49 -17.72 0.76
CA ILE A 221 -13.93 -17.00 1.92
C ILE A 221 -14.25 -17.72 3.26
N GLN A 222 -15.38 -18.43 3.41
CA GLN A 222 -15.60 -19.28 4.60
C GLN A 222 -14.66 -20.50 4.64
N SER A 223 -14.11 -20.94 3.50
CA SER A 223 -13.22 -22.11 3.44
C SER A 223 -11.85 -21.94 4.12
N ILE A 224 -11.52 -20.72 4.56
CA ILE A 224 -10.31 -20.41 5.36
C ILE A 224 -10.55 -20.41 6.87
N ARG A 225 -11.73 -20.82 7.35
CA ARG A 225 -11.93 -21.15 8.77
C ARG A 225 -10.86 -22.11 9.26
N ASN A 226 -10.39 -21.88 10.49
CA ASN A 226 -9.37 -22.65 11.19
C ASN A 226 -8.03 -22.76 10.42
N ARG A 227 -7.81 -21.88 9.43
CA ARG A 227 -6.63 -21.87 8.54
C ARG A 227 -5.94 -20.51 8.47
N ILE A 228 -6.10 -19.62 9.46
CA ILE A 228 -5.43 -18.30 9.47
C ILE A 228 -4.69 -17.98 10.79
N PRO A 229 -3.82 -18.89 11.29
CA PRO A 229 -3.15 -18.71 12.58
C PRO A 229 -2.21 -17.50 12.63
N ALA A 230 -1.63 -17.12 11.47
CA ALA A 230 -0.65 -16.04 11.36
C ALA A 230 -1.24 -14.65 11.01
N LEU A 231 -2.55 -14.55 10.80
CA LEU A 231 -3.17 -13.33 10.24
C LEU A 231 -3.15 -12.17 11.26
N GLU A 232 -2.30 -11.17 11.04
CA GLU A 232 -2.19 -9.95 11.85
C GLU A 232 -3.18 -8.86 11.42
N ASN A 233 -3.41 -8.74 10.11
CA ASN A 233 -4.16 -7.64 9.50
C ASN A 233 -5.18 -8.18 8.48
N PHE A 234 -6.45 -7.86 8.68
CA PHE A 234 -7.53 -8.09 7.71
C PHE A 234 -8.08 -6.75 7.22
N GLU A 235 -8.21 -6.57 5.91
CA GLU A 235 -8.90 -5.45 5.29
C GLU A 235 -9.87 -5.93 4.19
N PHE A 236 -11.13 -5.52 4.29
CA PHE A 236 -12.16 -5.79 3.30
C PHE A 236 -12.86 -4.49 2.89
N ILE A 237 -12.99 -4.28 1.58
CA ILE A 237 -13.62 -3.10 0.97
C ILE A 237 -14.69 -3.56 -0.01
N ASP A 238 -15.94 -3.11 0.17
CA ASP A 238 -17.04 -3.43 -0.74
C ASP A 238 -17.45 -2.22 -1.59
N ARG A 239 -16.88 -2.13 -2.80
CA ARG A 239 -17.22 -1.08 -3.77
C ARG A 239 -18.46 -1.40 -4.59
N ALA A 240 -19.11 -2.56 -4.39
CA ALA A 240 -20.37 -2.90 -5.06
C ALA A 240 -21.49 -1.89 -4.78
N GLY A 241 -21.41 -1.19 -3.65
CA GLY A 241 -22.32 -0.15 -3.23
C GLY A 241 -23.46 -0.67 -2.34
N ALA A 242 -23.93 0.19 -1.45
CA ALA A 242 -24.89 -0.15 -0.38
C ALA A 242 -26.32 -0.50 -0.85
N TYR A 243 -26.54 -0.64 -2.16
CA TYR A 243 -27.87 -0.80 -2.77
C TYR A 243 -28.38 -2.26 -2.80
N HIS A 244 -27.56 -3.24 -2.45
CA HIS A 244 -27.95 -4.66 -2.40
C HIS A 244 -27.93 -5.19 -0.97
N TRP A 245 -29.11 -5.21 -0.34
CA TRP A 245 -29.29 -5.37 1.11
C TRP A 245 -28.99 -6.76 1.72
N HIS A 246 -28.45 -7.70 0.93
CA HIS A 246 -28.32 -9.10 1.31
C HIS A 246 -27.21 -9.34 2.35
N SER A 247 -27.57 -9.06 3.61
CA SER A 247 -26.77 -9.26 4.80
C SER A 247 -26.32 -10.73 4.95
N ILE A 248 -25.14 -11.06 4.42
CA ILE A 248 -24.51 -12.37 4.56
C ILE A 248 -24.15 -12.61 6.03
N LYS A 249 -25.03 -13.31 6.73
CA LYS A 249 -24.84 -13.69 8.13
C LYS A 249 -23.55 -14.50 8.27
N GLY A 250 -22.63 -14.02 9.09
CA GLY A 250 -21.36 -14.70 9.31
C GLY A 250 -20.30 -14.52 8.21
N ALA A 251 -20.46 -13.55 7.29
CA ALA A 251 -19.48 -13.26 6.23
C ALA A 251 -18.01 -13.20 6.70
N PHE A 252 -17.78 -12.74 7.94
CA PHE A 252 -16.45 -12.63 8.56
C PHE A 252 -16.24 -13.57 9.76
N SER A 253 -17.10 -14.58 9.95
CA SER A 253 -17.04 -15.53 11.09
C SER A 253 -15.91 -16.56 11.03
N PHE A 254 -14.92 -16.34 10.17
CA PHE A 254 -13.62 -17.00 10.21
C PHE A 254 -12.58 -16.16 10.98
N LEU A 255 -12.84 -14.87 11.25
CA LEU A 255 -11.89 -13.99 11.97
C LEU A 255 -11.75 -14.37 13.45
N SER A 256 -12.75 -15.01 14.04
CA SER A 256 -12.70 -15.67 15.35
C SER A 256 -11.62 -16.77 15.43
N ASP A 257 -11.28 -17.42 14.30
CA ASP A 257 -10.22 -18.43 14.21
C ASP A 257 -8.78 -17.81 14.12
N ALA A 258 -8.62 -16.49 14.29
CA ALA A 258 -7.37 -15.77 14.01
C ALA A 258 -6.67 -15.23 15.28
N PRO A 259 -5.89 -16.04 16.03
CA PRO A 259 -5.25 -15.63 17.30
C PRO A 259 -4.18 -14.53 17.14
N SER A 260 -3.64 -14.34 15.94
CA SER A 260 -2.67 -13.28 15.63
C SER A 260 -3.31 -11.95 15.24
N LEU A 261 -4.64 -11.87 15.06
CA LEU A 261 -5.31 -10.71 14.49
C LEU A 261 -5.25 -9.49 15.43
N ARG A 262 -4.72 -8.36 14.92
CA ARG A 262 -4.58 -7.10 15.66
C ARG A 262 -5.22 -5.91 14.95
N ARG A 263 -5.41 -5.98 13.63
CA ARG A 263 -6.02 -4.92 12.80
C ARG A 263 -7.15 -5.48 11.94
N VAL A 264 -8.30 -4.82 11.98
CA VAL A 264 -9.48 -5.12 11.16
C VAL A 264 -10.01 -3.84 10.51
N VAL A 265 -10.12 -3.84 9.19
CA VAL A 265 -10.68 -2.75 8.38
C VAL A 265 -11.83 -3.32 7.54
N LEU A 266 -13.03 -2.72 7.67
CA LEU A 266 -14.29 -3.18 7.09
C LEU A 266 -15.05 -1.97 6.54
N THR A 267 -14.84 -1.64 5.26
CA THR A 267 -15.37 -0.40 4.67
C THR A 267 -16.37 -0.66 3.54
N ASP A 268 -17.36 0.22 3.48
CA ASP A 268 -18.41 0.28 2.45
C ASP A 268 -19.41 -0.91 2.48
N LEU A 269 -19.37 -1.74 3.53
CA LEU A 269 -20.29 -2.87 3.75
C LEU A 269 -21.75 -2.46 3.97
N ALA A 270 -22.67 -3.14 3.29
CA ALA A 270 -24.12 -3.06 3.52
C ALA A 270 -24.60 -4.00 4.66
N LEU A 271 -24.26 -3.70 5.92
CA LEU A 271 -24.79 -4.45 7.06
C LEU A 271 -26.26 -4.11 7.33
N SER A 272 -27.16 -5.10 7.26
CA SER A 272 -28.57 -4.90 7.63
C SER A 272 -28.71 -4.64 9.14
N VAL A 273 -29.76 -3.92 9.54
CA VAL A 273 -30.12 -3.68 10.95
C VAL A 273 -30.36 -5.01 11.71
N GLY A 274 -30.74 -6.08 11.01
CA GLY A 274 -30.88 -7.44 11.52
C GLY A 274 -29.65 -8.36 11.32
N SER A 275 -28.47 -7.80 11.04
CA SER A 275 -27.23 -8.58 10.91
C SER A 275 -26.80 -9.18 12.25
N ALA A 276 -26.16 -10.35 12.19
CA ALA A 276 -25.46 -10.92 13.35
C ALA A 276 -24.26 -10.02 13.73
N PRO A 277 -23.88 -9.96 15.03
CA PRO A 277 -22.67 -9.23 15.41
C PRO A 277 -21.44 -9.76 14.67
N LEU A 278 -20.50 -8.86 14.39
CA LEU A 278 -19.21 -9.22 13.78
C LEU A 278 -18.42 -10.13 14.72
N ASP A 279 -18.31 -11.40 14.32
CA ASP A 279 -17.57 -12.45 15.03
C ASP A 279 -16.06 -12.29 14.81
N VAL A 280 -15.49 -11.40 15.62
CA VAL A 280 -14.11 -10.95 15.61
C VAL A 280 -13.58 -11.08 17.05
N PRO A 281 -12.32 -11.49 17.27
CA PRO A 281 -11.74 -11.64 18.60
C PRO A 281 -11.39 -10.26 19.19
N TRP A 282 -12.42 -9.48 19.57
CA TRP A 282 -12.31 -8.06 19.91
C TRP A 282 -11.27 -7.74 20.98
N ALA A 283 -11.10 -8.59 21.99
CA ALA A 283 -10.15 -8.41 23.09
C ALA A 283 -8.66 -8.28 22.65
N GLN A 284 -8.30 -8.80 21.47
CA GLN A 284 -6.94 -8.68 20.90
C GLN A 284 -6.83 -7.62 19.78
N ILE A 285 -7.93 -6.96 19.40
CA ILE A 285 -7.91 -5.94 18.35
C ILE A 285 -7.36 -4.62 18.92
N THR A 286 -6.38 -4.05 18.20
CA THR A 286 -5.72 -2.78 18.54
C THR A 286 -6.02 -1.67 17.54
N HIS A 287 -6.40 -2.03 16.31
CA HIS A 287 -6.75 -1.08 15.26
C HIS A 287 -8.05 -1.52 14.59
N TYR A 288 -9.10 -0.70 14.68
CA TYR A 288 -10.37 -0.96 14.01
C TYR A 288 -10.80 0.19 13.10
N HIS A 289 -11.33 -0.13 11.93
CA HIS A 289 -11.96 0.83 11.02
C HIS A 289 -13.23 0.20 10.45
N GLY A 290 -14.39 0.58 11.00
CA GLY A 290 -15.69 0.32 10.40
C GLY A 290 -16.18 1.53 9.61
N LYS A 291 -16.50 1.34 8.32
CA LYS A 291 -17.32 2.28 7.55
C LYS A 291 -18.56 1.56 7.05
N HIS A 292 -19.57 1.43 7.92
CA HIS A 292 -20.78 0.65 7.67
C HIS A 292 -21.87 0.92 8.74
N PRO A 293 -23.17 0.72 8.44
CA PRO A 293 -24.27 0.80 9.40
C PRO A 293 -24.25 -0.32 10.45
N CYS A 294 -23.46 -0.15 11.51
CA CYS A 294 -23.50 -1.03 12.68
C CYS A 294 -24.46 -0.47 13.76
N PRO A 295 -25.58 -1.16 14.10
CA PRO A 295 -26.43 -0.78 15.22
C PRO A 295 -25.80 -1.03 16.61
N ARG A 296 -24.65 -1.72 16.67
CA ARG A 296 -24.03 -2.25 17.91
C ARG A 296 -22.61 -1.71 18.17
N GLN A 297 -22.33 -0.46 17.80
CA GLN A 297 -20.99 0.13 18.00
C GLN A 297 -20.53 0.14 19.46
N LEU A 298 -21.43 0.36 20.42
CA LEU A 298 -21.09 0.30 21.86
C LEU A 298 -20.72 -1.12 22.31
N ASP A 299 -21.22 -2.16 21.64
CA ASP A 299 -20.85 -3.56 21.92
C ASP A 299 -19.47 -3.90 21.34
N ILE A 300 -19.15 -3.36 20.15
CA ILE A 300 -17.79 -3.44 19.58
C ILE A 300 -16.79 -2.73 20.49
N LEU A 301 -17.09 -1.51 20.94
CA LEU A 301 -16.18 -0.72 21.78
C LEU A 301 -16.03 -1.32 23.19
N SER A 302 -17.07 -1.89 23.79
CA SER A 302 -16.95 -2.56 25.10
C SER A 302 -16.21 -3.88 25.02
N ALA A 303 -16.33 -4.64 23.93
CA ALA A 303 -15.56 -5.87 23.72
C ALA A 303 -14.08 -5.61 23.36
N ALA A 304 -13.75 -4.46 22.75
CA ALA A 304 -12.43 -4.16 22.20
C ALA A 304 -11.58 -3.25 23.12
N HIS A 305 -11.42 -3.65 24.39
CA HIS A 305 -10.71 -2.87 25.42
C HIS A 305 -9.24 -2.50 25.10
N ASN A 306 -8.61 -3.20 24.15
CA ASN A 306 -7.22 -2.99 23.73
C ASN A 306 -7.05 -2.07 22.50
N LEU A 307 -8.11 -1.38 22.05
CA LEU A 307 -8.04 -0.44 20.94
C LEU A 307 -7.04 0.72 21.19
N VAL A 308 -6.24 1.01 20.18
CA VAL A 308 -5.27 2.12 20.10
C VAL A 308 -5.68 3.13 19.03
N GLU A 309 -6.15 2.66 17.86
CA GLU A 309 -6.85 3.47 16.86
C GLU A 309 -8.23 2.87 16.54
N CYS A 310 -9.25 3.71 16.55
CA CYS A 310 -10.61 3.33 16.17
C CYS A 310 -11.21 4.35 15.19
N ARG A 311 -11.77 3.87 14.07
CA ARG A 311 -12.63 4.65 13.17
C ARG A 311 -14.01 4.01 13.07
N LEU A 312 -15.03 4.81 13.31
CA LEU A 312 -16.45 4.44 13.31
C LEU A 312 -17.23 5.44 12.45
N THR A 313 -17.28 5.16 11.15
CA THR A 313 -17.95 6.00 10.15
C THR A 313 -19.18 5.31 9.59
N PHE A 314 -20.20 6.10 9.26
CA PHE A 314 -21.49 5.65 8.75
C PHE A 314 -21.74 6.16 7.33
N PHE A 315 -22.72 5.55 6.67
CA PHE A 315 -23.62 6.24 5.75
C PHE A 315 -24.99 6.22 6.44
N ASP A 316 -25.68 7.35 6.55
CA ASP A 316 -27.02 7.37 7.15
C ASP A 316 -28.09 6.95 6.13
N LEU A 317 -28.90 5.95 6.48
CA LEU A 317 -30.01 5.44 5.66
C LEU A 317 -31.29 5.16 6.46
N LEU A 318 -31.20 4.89 7.77
CA LEU A 318 -32.35 4.69 8.67
C LEU A 318 -32.01 5.14 10.09
N ASP A 319 -33.02 5.68 10.79
CA ASP A 319 -32.96 5.90 12.23
C ASP A 319 -32.72 4.58 12.96
N HIS A 320 -31.62 4.50 13.69
CA HIS A 320 -31.44 3.46 14.71
C HIS A 320 -32.04 3.95 16.03
N PRO A 321 -32.74 3.08 16.79
CA PRO A 321 -33.19 3.44 18.12
C PRO A 321 -32.01 3.86 18.99
N ALA A 322 -32.25 4.79 19.92
CA ALA A 322 -31.23 5.22 20.87
C ALA A 322 -30.63 3.99 21.58
N PRO A 323 -29.29 3.98 21.83
CA PRO A 323 -28.72 2.95 22.69
C PRO A 323 -29.39 3.02 24.06
N ASP A 324 -29.68 1.85 24.62
CA ASP A 324 -30.22 1.75 25.97
C ASP A 324 -29.22 2.35 26.97
N ASP A 325 -29.64 3.40 27.68
CA ASP A 325 -28.81 4.17 28.61
C ASP A 325 -28.40 3.35 29.86
N SER A 326 -28.88 2.10 29.97
CA SER A 326 -28.41 1.08 30.92
C SER A 326 -26.93 0.66 30.72
N LYS A 327 -26.33 0.95 29.55
CA LYS A 327 -24.92 0.61 29.28
C LYS A 327 -23.96 1.55 30.00
N GLY A 328 -23.33 1.04 31.06
CA GLY A 328 -22.29 1.74 31.82
C GLY A 328 -21.06 2.13 30.98
N GLY A 329 -20.24 3.03 31.53
CA GLY A 329 -19.12 3.65 30.83
C GLY A 329 -18.10 2.68 30.26
N ILE A 330 -17.84 2.80 28.96
CA ILE A 330 -16.83 2.07 28.20
C ILE A 330 -15.46 2.69 28.47
N HIS A 331 -14.55 1.91 29.04
CA HIS A 331 -13.21 2.36 29.38
C HIS A 331 -12.16 1.82 28.38
N LEU A 332 -11.59 2.70 27.55
CA LEU A 332 -10.56 2.38 26.55
C LEU A 332 -9.23 3.09 26.88
N PRO A 333 -8.46 2.58 27.85
CA PRO A 333 -7.28 3.29 28.38
C PRO A 333 -6.12 3.37 27.40
N GLN A 334 -6.09 2.52 26.36
CA GLN A 334 -5.03 2.52 25.33
C GLN A 334 -5.39 3.34 24.09
N LEU A 335 -6.63 3.84 23.98
CA LEU A 335 -7.13 4.50 22.78
C LEU A 335 -6.47 5.88 22.61
N ARG A 336 -5.59 5.99 21.61
CA ARG A 336 -4.89 7.24 21.27
C ARG A 336 -5.60 8.03 20.17
N ARG A 337 -6.36 7.36 19.31
CA ARG A 337 -6.94 7.97 18.12
C ARG A 337 -8.36 7.47 17.88
N LEU A 338 -9.32 8.38 18.01
CA LEU A 338 -10.74 8.13 17.70
C LEU A 338 -11.19 9.00 16.53
N VAL A 339 -11.86 8.38 15.56
CA VAL A 339 -12.65 9.07 14.55
C VAL A 339 -14.05 8.49 14.54
N THR A 340 -15.08 9.31 14.73
CA THR A 340 -16.49 8.88 14.74
C THR A 340 -17.32 9.80 13.85
N SER A 341 -18.39 9.31 13.20
CA SER A 341 -19.42 10.19 12.64
C SER A 341 -20.66 10.36 13.53
N ARG A 342 -20.68 9.75 14.73
CA ARG A 342 -21.72 9.98 15.75
C ARG A 342 -21.09 10.45 17.08
N SER A 343 -21.43 11.67 17.48
CA SER A 343 -21.00 12.28 18.75
C SER A 343 -21.52 11.55 19.99
N ARG A 344 -22.72 10.94 19.92
CA ARG A 344 -23.37 10.26 21.07
C ARG A 344 -22.51 9.13 21.68
N VAL A 345 -21.61 8.53 20.91
CA VAL A 345 -20.63 7.53 21.39
C VAL A 345 -19.71 8.10 22.49
N LEU A 346 -19.43 9.41 22.47
CA LEU A 346 -18.51 10.07 23.40
C LEU A 346 -19.07 10.14 24.83
N HIS A 347 -20.40 10.21 25.01
CA HIS A 347 -21.01 10.24 26.35
C HIS A 347 -20.77 8.95 27.16
N TYR A 348 -20.54 7.82 26.49
CA TYR A 348 -20.27 6.54 27.13
C TYR A 348 -18.77 6.21 27.18
N LEU A 349 -17.86 7.07 26.70
CA LEU A 349 -16.45 6.73 26.49
C LEU A 349 -15.51 7.44 27.46
N THR A 350 -14.78 6.67 28.25
CA THR A 350 -13.59 7.12 29.01
C THR A 350 -12.32 6.62 28.33
N ALA A 351 -11.53 7.52 27.76
CA ALA A 351 -10.30 7.19 27.03
C ALA A 351 -9.13 8.09 27.48
N SER A 352 -8.43 7.70 28.54
CA SER A 352 -7.40 8.52 29.21
C SER A 352 -6.13 8.77 28.39
N SER A 353 -5.86 7.98 27.34
CA SER A 353 -4.70 8.14 26.45
C SER A 353 -5.03 8.85 25.13
N LEU A 354 -6.20 9.48 25.00
CA LEU A 354 -6.68 10.02 23.73
C LEU A 354 -5.88 11.26 23.29
N GLN A 355 -5.18 11.15 22.16
CA GLN A 355 -4.30 12.16 21.56
C GLN A 355 -4.92 12.81 20.30
N PHE A 356 -5.95 12.20 19.73
CA PHE A 356 -6.63 12.70 18.54
C PHE A 356 -8.11 12.30 18.56
N LEU A 357 -8.98 13.30 18.48
CA LEU A 357 -10.41 13.14 18.30
C LEU A 357 -10.88 13.87 17.04
N GLN A 358 -11.61 13.18 16.18
CA GLN A 358 -12.29 13.79 15.04
C GLN A 358 -13.74 13.30 14.97
N VAL A 359 -14.69 14.24 15.03
CA VAL A 359 -16.09 13.99 14.69
C VAL A 359 -16.29 14.37 13.22
N GLN A 360 -16.64 13.40 12.39
CA GLN A 360 -16.90 13.60 10.96
C GLN A 360 -18.41 13.72 10.73
N PHE A 361 -18.90 14.92 10.46
CA PHE A 361 -20.25 15.10 9.94
C PHE A 361 -20.28 14.67 8.47
N ASP A 362 -21.27 13.87 8.08
CA ASP A 362 -21.48 13.45 6.69
C ASP A 362 -22.30 14.54 5.97
N PRO A 363 -21.73 15.29 4.99
CA PRO A 363 -22.42 16.44 4.39
C PRO A 363 -23.64 16.05 3.54
N ASP A 364 -23.76 14.78 3.16
CA ASP A 364 -24.90 14.27 2.40
C ASP A 364 -26.07 13.83 3.32
N SER A 365 -25.87 13.85 4.65
CA SER A 365 -26.97 13.67 5.62
C SER A 365 -27.82 14.95 5.72
N THR A 366 -29.13 14.84 5.52
CA THR A 366 -30.04 15.99 5.63
C THR A 366 -30.13 16.47 7.08
N PRO A 367 -30.07 17.79 7.34
CA PRO A 367 -29.99 18.32 8.70
C PRO A 367 -31.33 18.22 9.43
N PHE A 368 -31.60 17.08 10.07
CA PHE A 368 -32.72 16.92 10.98
C PHE A 368 -32.50 17.76 12.25
N HIS A 369 -33.40 18.72 12.47
CA HIS A 369 -33.39 19.59 13.64
C HIS A 369 -33.50 18.78 14.94
N THR A 370 -32.37 18.57 15.61
CA THR A 370 -32.31 18.11 17.00
C THR A 370 -31.52 19.11 17.82
N THR A 371 -32.16 19.64 18.87
CA THR A 371 -31.64 20.74 19.67
C THR A 371 -30.48 20.27 20.55
N PHE A 372 -29.30 20.90 20.41
CA PHE A 372 -28.13 20.61 21.24
C PHE A 372 -28.25 21.23 22.64
N PRO A 373 -28.13 20.45 23.73
CA PRO A 373 -27.82 20.98 25.05
C PRO A 373 -26.32 21.35 25.16
N VAL A 374 -26.03 22.39 25.92
CA VAL A 374 -24.70 22.97 26.11
C VAL A 374 -23.74 21.99 26.79
N LEU A 375 -22.72 21.52 26.05
CA LEU A 375 -21.54 20.79 26.55
C LEU A 375 -20.24 21.11 25.78
N LEU A 376 -20.23 22.17 24.96
CA LEU A 376 -19.09 22.53 24.08
C LEU A 376 -18.47 23.90 24.38
N GLU A 377 -18.94 24.61 25.40
CA GLU A 377 -18.47 25.96 25.75
C GLU A 377 -17.33 25.96 26.77
N GLU A 378 -17.23 24.95 27.64
CA GLU A 378 -16.21 24.89 28.72
C GLU A 378 -14.75 24.72 28.23
N PHE A 379 -14.52 24.46 26.94
CA PHE A 379 -13.18 24.25 26.35
C PHE A 379 -12.72 25.39 25.43
N VAL A 380 -13.40 26.54 25.41
CA VAL A 380 -12.98 27.71 24.61
C VAL A 380 -12.99 28.99 25.45
N VAL A 381 -11.92 29.19 26.22
CA VAL A 381 -11.59 30.50 26.79
C VAL A 381 -10.17 30.89 26.35
N ASP A 382 -10.08 31.73 25.32
CA ASP A 382 -9.25 32.93 25.40
C ASP A 382 -9.86 34.04 24.51
N HIS A 383 -9.49 35.30 24.76
CA HIS A 383 -10.15 36.51 24.23
C HIS A 383 -9.35 37.23 23.12
N MET A 384 -9.95 38.33 22.62
CA MET A 384 -9.38 39.44 21.81
C MET A 384 -9.68 39.43 20.30
N PRO A 385 -9.86 40.62 19.67
CA PRO A 385 -10.89 41.61 20.01
C PRO A 385 -11.64 42.15 18.76
N ASP A 386 -12.68 42.97 18.97
CA ASP A 386 -13.42 43.62 17.87
C ASP A 386 -12.58 44.58 17.02
N LEU A 387 -12.64 44.41 15.69
CA LEU A 387 -12.33 45.46 14.71
C LEU A 387 -13.29 45.36 13.51
N ALA A 388 -14.41 46.08 13.58
CA ALA A 388 -15.36 46.19 12.48
C ALA A 388 -14.88 47.18 11.40
N ARG A 389 -15.09 46.85 10.11
CA ARG A 389 -15.24 47.86 9.04
C ARG A 389 -15.96 47.36 7.78
N ASN A 390 -16.94 48.17 7.38
CA ASN A 390 -17.90 47.99 6.28
C ASN A 390 -17.25 47.79 4.88
N GLY A 391 -17.90 47.04 3.99
CA GLY A 391 -17.58 46.98 2.55
C GLY A 391 -18.44 45.94 1.80
N PRO A 392 -19.08 46.25 0.65
CA PRO A 392 -20.23 45.45 0.18
C PRO A 392 -19.93 44.40 -0.92
N SER A 393 -20.69 43.31 -0.83
CA SER A 393 -21.24 42.49 -1.93
C SER A 393 -20.35 42.11 -3.13
N HIS A 394 -19.81 40.89 -3.11
CA HIS A 394 -19.77 40.02 -4.29
C HIS A 394 -20.17 38.60 -3.89
N ARG A 395 -21.02 37.92 -4.70
CA ARG A 395 -21.42 36.54 -4.44
C ARG A 395 -20.31 35.57 -4.84
N SER A 396 -19.55 35.08 -3.87
CA SER A 396 -18.71 33.88 -4.02
C SER A 396 -19.54 32.62 -3.74
N PRO A 397 -19.20 31.46 -4.35
CA PRO A 397 -19.79 30.17 -3.95
C PRO A 397 -19.41 29.83 -2.49
N PRO A 398 -20.22 29.00 -1.79
CA PRO A 398 -19.94 28.64 -0.40
C PRO A 398 -18.59 27.92 -0.29
N SER A 399 -17.80 28.30 0.73
CA SER A 399 -16.56 27.61 1.07
C SER A 399 -16.84 26.18 1.52
N PRO A 400 -15.97 25.19 1.22
CA PRO A 400 -16.16 23.83 1.71
C PRO A 400 -16.18 23.81 3.25
N PRO A 401 -17.03 22.98 3.87
CA PRO A 401 -17.19 22.96 5.33
C PRO A 401 -15.88 22.57 6.01
N ARG A 402 -15.45 23.40 6.98
CA ARG A 402 -14.20 23.18 7.71
C ARG A 402 -14.31 21.95 8.61
N SER A 403 -13.44 20.97 8.40
CA SER A 403 -13.25 19.87 9.34
C SER A 403 -12.68 20.41 10.65
N ARG A 404 -13.44 20.29 11.75
CA ARG A 404 -12.94 20.62 13.10
C ARG A 404 -12.00 19.51 13.57
N VAL A 405 -10.70 19.75 13.48
CA VAL A 405 -9.67 18.92 14.12
C VAL A 405 -9.48 19.46 15.54
N LEU A 406 -9.94 18.70 16.53
CA LEU A 406 -9.61 18.96 17.92
C LEU A 406 -8.31 18.21 18.24
N ARG A 407 -7.31 18.94 18.70
CA ARG A 407 -6.19 18.37 19.47
C ARG A 407 -6.56 18.52 20.94
N CYS A 408 -6.44 17.42 21.68
CA CYS A 408 -6.45 17.41 23.13
C CYS A 408 -5.02 17.70 23.64
#